data_AF-A0A7X7XJ64-F1
#
_entry.id   AF-A0A7X7XJ64-F1
#
_cell.length_a   1.000
_cell.length_b   1.000
_cell.length_c   1.000
_cell.angle_alpha   90.00
_cell.angle_beta   90.00
_cell.angle_gamma   90.00
#
_symmetry.space_group_name_H-M   'P 1'
#
loop_
_entity.id
_entity.type
_entity.pdbx_description
1 polymer ?
#
loop_
_entity_poly.entity_id
_entity_poly.type
_entity_poly.pdbx_seq_one_letter_code
_entity_poly.pdbx_strand_id
1 'polypeptide(L)'
;MNPVCSELNIILYIERELPEAEMLRTEQHLARCAACRRLLHEHRLVRLTLIRASEVGVPAEFTARVMAEIPSPFHRFLTTAREKILVAAAAITLTVAGVFSYLAGQAAPNLGGLMSLPWWNRIFAQSFSLLADSFLLVLYLTRFALSVLLLLAEGFVFGLEALGRLLLFSPQGLGLFLAVLVVFGLTAGWTFWLHRPRTLKSVAVGRQ
;
A
#
# COMPACT_ATOMS: atom_id res chain seq x y z
N MET A 1 17.98 44.82 -12.61
CA MET A 1 16.87 44.03 -13.19
C MET A 1 15.65 44.21 -12.30
N ASN A 2 14.48 44.49 -12.87
CA ASN A 2 13.24 44.64 -12.10
C ASN A 2 12.81 43.23 -11.64
N PRO A 3 12.57 42.97 -10.33
CA PRO A 3 12.26 41.62 -9.83
C PRO A 3 11.03 40.98 -10.48
N VAL A 4 10.14 41.81 -11.06
CA VAL A 4 8.95 41.38 -11.79
C VAL A 4 9.27 40.72 -13.14
N CYS A 5 10.44 41.00 -13.74
CA CYS A 5 10.89 40.39 -15.01
C CYS A 5 11.65 39.07 -14.81
N SER A 6 11.28 38.27 -13.81
CA SER A 6 11.89 36.96 -13.59
C SER A 6 11.04 35.86 -14.23
N GLU A 7 11.71 34.86 -14.82
CA GLU A 7 11.03 33.67 -15.33
C GLU A 7 10.27 32.93 -14.22
N LEU A 8 10.85 32.89 -13.02
CA LEU A 8 10.21 32.32 -11.83
C LEU A 8 8.84 32.96 -11.53
N ASN A 9 8.73 34.29 -11.58
CA ASN A 9 7.44 34.96 -11.35
C ASN A 9 6.40 34.62 -12.43
N ILE A 10 6.82 34.34 -13.66
CA ILE A 10 5.92 33.92 -14.73
C ILE A 10 5.41 32.49 -14.48
N ILE A 11 6.27 31.60 -14.00
CA ILE A 11 5.88 30.23 -13.61
C ILE A 11 4.89 30.28 -12.45
N LEU A 12 5.22 31.00 -11.37
CA LEU A 12 4.33 31.16 -10.21
C LEU A 12 2.99 31.82 -10.59
N TYR A 13 2.98 32.75 -11.55
CA TYR A 13 1.76 33.33 -12.10
C TYR A 13 0.90 32.30 -12.85
N ILE A 14 1.51 31.40 -13.64
CA ILE A 14 0.80 30.32 -14.35
C ILE A 14 0.20 29.31 -13.36
N GLU A 15 0.93 28.98 -12.29
CA GLU A 15 0.53 28.02 -11.26
C GLU A 15 -0.44 28.62 -10.23
N ARG A 16 -0.67 29.95 -10.26
CA ARG A 16 -1.47 30.71 -9.29
C ARG A 16 -0.94 30.65 -7.86
N GLU A 17 0.39 30.63 -7.73
CA GLU A 17 1.09 30.59 -6.44
C GLU A 17 1.60 31.97 -6.00
N LEU A 18 1.41 33.00 -6.81
CA LEU A 18 1.72 34.38 -6.42
C LEU A 18 0.67 34.92 -5.43
N PRO A 19 1.08 35.71 -4.41
CA PRO A 19 0.17 36.52 -3.62
C PRO A 19 -0.66 37.47 -4.50
N GLU A 20 -1.90 37.79 -4.10
CA GLU A 20 -2.82 38.62 -4.89
C GLU A 20 -2.21 39.99 -5.30
N ALA A 21 -1.47 40.61 -4.40
CA ALA A 21 -0.79 41.89 -4.67
C ALA A 21 0.30 41.75 -5.75
N GLU A 22 0.97 40.60 -5.83
CA GLU A 22 2.02 40.31 -6.81
C GLU A 22 1.43 39.84 -8.14
N MET A 23 0.29 39.15 -8.12
CA MET A 23 -0.48 38.85 -9.33
C MET A 23 -0.86 40.14 -10.08
N LEU A 24 -1.47 41.11 -9.38
CA LEU A 24 -1.86 42.39 -10.00
C LEU A 24 -0.67 43.14 -10.58
N ARG A 25 0.46 43.15 -9.88
CA ARG A 25 1.71 43.75 -10.38
C ARG A 25 2.24 43.03 -11.62
N THR A 26 2.16 41.70 -11.64
CA THR A 26 2.58 40.87 -12.77
C THR A 26 1.68 41.10 -13.98
N GLU A 27 0.37 41.23 -13.80
CA GLU A 27 -0.58 41.56 -14.87
C GLU A 27 -0.33 42.93 -15.49
N GLN A 28 -0.13 43.95 -14.64
CA GLN A 28 0.26 45.29 -15.09
C GLN A 28 1.59 45.27 -15.85
N HIS A 29 2.53 44.43 -15.43
CA HIS A 29 3.80 44.25 -16.11
C HIS A 29 3.66 43.56 -17.47
N LEU A 30 2.89 42.47 -17.55
CA LEU A 30 2.61 41.73 -18.80
C LEU A 30 1.88 42.59 -19.85
N ALA A 31 1.08 43.56 -19.40
CA ALA A 31 0.45 44.54 -20.28
C ALA A 31 1.47 45.45 -21.00
N ARG A 32 2.63 45.72 -20.38
CA ARG A 32 3.65 46.66 -20.88
C ARG A 32 4.90 45.98 -21.44
N CYS A 33 5.26 44.79 -20.96
CA CYS A 33 6.49 44.09 -21.31
C CYS A 33 6.24 43.00 -22.36
N ALA A 34 6.71 43.22 -23.58
CA ALA A 34 6.58 42.25 -24.67
C ALA A 34 7.39 40.97 -24.44
N ALA A 35 8.57 41.06 -23.80
CA ALA A 35 9.41 39.91 -23.51
C ALA A 35 8.74 38.94 -22.53
N CYS A 36 8.24 39.45 -21.40
CA CYS A 36 7.52 38.64 -20.42
C CYS A 36 6.22 38.05 -20.98
N ARG A 37 5.55 38.75 -21.91
CA ARG A 37 4.38 38.22 -22.62
C ARG A 37 4.71 37.04 -23.53
N ARG A 38 5.83 37.11 -24.25
CA ARG A 38 6.33 35.99 -25.07
C ARG A 38 6.67 34.79 -24.19
N LEU A 39 7.41 35.02 -23.10
CA LEU A 39 7.78 33.97 -22.14
C LEU A 39 6.54 33.30 -21.52
N LEU A 40 5.53 34.08 -21.12
CA LEU A 40 4.23 33.54 -20.67
C LEU A 40 3.55 32.67 -21.74
N HIS A 41 3.61 33.07 -23.00
CA HIS A 41 3.01 32.32 -24.11
C HIS A 41 3.74 30.99 -24.35
N GLU A 42 5.08 31.01 -24.37
CA GLU A 42 5.92 29.82 -24.53
C GLU A 42 5.66 28.78 -23.42
N HIS A 43 5.66 29.21 -22.16
CA HIS A 43 5.37 28.32 -21.03
C HIS A 43 3.96 27.75 -21.07
N ARG A 44 2.95 28.56 -21.45
CA ARG A 44 1.57 28.06 -21.65
C ARG A 44 1.48 27.03 -22.76
N LEU A 45 2.21 27.22 -23.86
CA LEU A 45 2.23 26.29 -24.98
C LEU A 45 2.82 24.94 -24.55
N VAL A 46 3.98 24.95 -23.89
CA VAL A 46 4.61 23.72 -23.36
C VAL A 46 3.66 23.00 -22.40
N ARG A 47 3.05 23.72 -21.46
CA ARG A 47 2.09 23.15 -20.51
C ARG A 47 0.90 22.49 -21.21
N LEU A 48 0.31 23.16 -22.20
CA LEU A 48 -0.82 22.60 -22.96
C LEU A 48 -0.41 21.35 -23.76
N THR A 49 0.80 21.32 -24.31
CA THR A 49 1.30 20.11 -25.00
C THR A 49 1.52 18.94 -24.04
N LEU A 50 2.03 19.19 -22.82
CA LEU A 50 2.20 18.17 -21.80
C LEU A 50 0.86 17.62 -21.28
N ILE A 51 -0.13 18.49 -21.07
CA ILE A 51 -1.47 18.07 -20.67
C ILE A 51 -2.06 17.12 -21.71
N ARG A 52 -1.99 17.48 -23.00
CA ARG A 52 -2.46 16.58 -24.08
C ARG A 52 -1.66 15.29 -24.18
N ALA A 53 -0.34 15.34 -23.97
CA ALA A 53 0.48 14.14 -23.94
C ALA A 53 0.12 13.19 -22.79
N SER A 54 -0.42 13.71 -21.69
CA SER A 54 -0.90 12.91 -20.56
C SER A 54 -2.27 12.24 -20.79
N GLU A 55 -2.99 12.62 -21.85
CA GLU A 55 -4.27 12.00 -22.25
C GLU A 55 -4.08 10.63 -22.92
N VAL A 56 -2.87 10.07 -22.92
CA VAL A 56 -2.63 8.70 -23.38
C VAL A 56 -3.38 7.74 -22.46
N GLY A 57 -4.54 7.29 -22.95
CA GLY A 57 -5.37 6.31 -22.28
C GLY A 57 -4.63 4.98 -22.07
N VAL A 58 -4.89 4.35 -20.94
CA VAL A 58 -4.39 3.01 -20.66
C VAL A 58 -5.03 2.05 -21.67
N PRO A 59 -4.25 1.22 -22.40
CA PRO A 59 -4.83 0.27 -23.35
C PRO A 59 -5.73 -0.72 -22.61
N ALA A 60 -6.86 -1.11 -23.22
CA ALA A 60 -7.85 -2.01 -22.59
C ALA A 60 -7.23 -3.31 -22.05
N GLU A 61 -6.21 -3.82 -22.74
CA GLU A 61 -5.48 -5.05 -22.41
C GLU A 61 -4.37 -4.86 -21.35
N PHE A 62 -4.18 -3.67 -20.80
CA PHE A 62 -3.13 -3.41 -19.80
C PHE A 62 -3.30 -4.31 -18.58
N THR A 63 -4.50 -4.34 -18.02
CA THR A 63 -4.81 -5.12 -16.82
C THR A 63 -4.66 -6.61 -17.09
N ALA A 64 -5.09 -7.10 -18.25
CA ALA A 64 -4.95 -8.50 -18.63
C ALA A 64 -3.47 -8.91 -18.73
N ARG A 65 -2.64 -8.08 -19.37
CA ARG A 65 -1.19 -8.30 -19.50
C ARG A 65 -0.47 -8.28 -18.16
N VAL A 66 -0.75 -7.27 -17.33
CA VAL A 66 -0.15 -7.17 -15.99
C VAL A 66 -0.52 -8.39 -15.15
N MET A 67 -1.77 -8.84 -15.18
CA MET A 67 -2.20 -10.01 -14.42
C MET A 67 -1.56 -11.31 -14.92
N ALA A 68 -1.31 -11.44 -16.23
CA ALA A 68 -0.66 -12.62 -16.81
C ALA A 68 0.82 -12.75 -16.41
N GLU A 69 1.51 -11.63 -16.17
CA GLU A 69 2.92 -11.60 -15.78
C GLU A 69 3.15 -11.94 -14.29
N ILE A 70 2.09 -11.99 -13.47
CA ILE A 70 2.22 -12.24 -12.03
C ILE A 70 2.48 -13.73 -11.75
N PRO A 71 3.61 -14.10 -11.13
CA PRO A 71 3.92 -15.49 -10.83
C PRO A 71 2.96 -16.11 -9.80
N SER A 72 2.69 -17.41 -9.94
CA SER A 72 1.98 -18.17 -8.91
C SER A 72 2.88 -18.33 -7.67
N PRO A 73 2.37 -18.21 -6.42
CA PRO A 73 0.97 -18.32 -5.99
C PRO A 73 0.17 -17.00 -5.92
N PHE A 74 0.79 -15.84 -6.17
CA PHE A 74 0.15 -14.53 -5.99
C PHE A 74 -1.08 -14.35 -6.87
N HIS A 75 -1.09 -14.90 -8.08
CA HIS A 75 -2.25 -14.87 -8.97
C HIS A 75 -3.52 -15.45 -8.31
N ARG A 76 -3.44 -16.61 -7.64
CA ARG A 76 -4.61 -17.22 -6.98
C ARG A 76 -5.10 -16.40 -5.79
N PHE A 77 -4.18 -15.80 -5.04
CA PHE A 77 -4.53 -14.93 -3.93
C PHE A 77 -5.29 -13.68 -4.41
N LEU A 78 -4.80 -13.03 -5.47
CA LEU A 78 -5.39 -11.82 -6.03
C LEU A 78 -6.78 -12.06 -6.64
N THR A 79 -6.98 -13.15 -7.39
CA THR A 79 -8.30 -13.47 -7.96
C THR A 79 -9.31 -13.78 -6.86
N THR A 80 -8.92 -14.57 -5.86
CA THR A 80 -9.80 -14.91 -4.73
C THR A 80 -10.13 -13.67 -3.88
N ALA A 81 -9.16 -12.77 -3.68
CA ALA A 81 -9.39 -11.52 -2.96
C ALA A 81 -10.35 -10.61 -3.73
N ARG A 82 -10.19 -10.48 -5.05
CA ARG A 82 -11.08 -9.68 -5.91
C ARG A 82 -12.52 -10.16 -5.85
N GLU A 83 -12.76 -11.46 -5.95
CA GLU A 83 -14.11 -12.04 -5.85
C GLU A 83 -14.74 -11.75 -4.48
N LYS A 84 -13.98 -11.95 -3.40
CA LYS A 84 -14.45 -11.65 -2.03
C LYS A 84 -14.78 -10.18 -1.84
N ILE A 85 -13.96 -9.27 -2.38
CA ILE A 85 -14.19 -7.82 -2.30
C ILE A 85 -15.45 -7.44 -3.11
N LEU A 86 -15.64 -8.00 -4.30
CA LEU A 86 -16.83 -7.73 -5.11
C LEU A 86 -18.11 -8.21 -4.42
N VAL A 87 -18.09 -9.41 -3.84
CA VAL A 87 -19.22 -9.94 -3.08
C VAL A 87 -19.50 -9.08 -1.85
N ALA A 88 -18.47 -8.67 -1.12
CA ALA A 88 -18.61 -7.77 0.04
C ALA A 88 -19.18 -6.40 -0.38
N ALA A 89 -18.68 -5.81 -1.46
CA ALA A 89 -19.18 -4.54 -1.97
C ALA A 89 -20.64 -4.63 -2.43
N ALA A 90 -21.03 -5.71 -3.11
CA ALA A 90 -22.42 -5.96 -3.50
C ALA A 90 -23.32 -6.12 -2.28
N ALA A 91 -22.89 -6.89 -1.27
CA ALA A 91 -23.64 -7.08 -0.04
C ALA A 91 -23.83 -5.77 0.74
N ILE A 92 -22.78 -4.94 0.85
CA ILE A 92 -22.83 -3.62 1.47
C ILE A 92 -23.79 -2.71 0.69
N THR A 93 -23.70 -2.70 -0.65
CA THR A 93 -24.56 -1.87 -1.49
C THR A 93 -26.04 -2.26 -1.32
N LEU A 94 -26.33 -3.56 -1.28
CA LEU A 94 -27.69 -4.08 -1.05
C LEU A 94 -28.20 -3.79 0.36
N THR A 95 -27.36 -3.89 1.38
CA THR A 95 -27.75 -3.53 2.75
C THR A 95 -28.01 -2.04 2.89
N VAL A 96 -27.14 -1.19 2.34
CA VAL A 96 -27.34 0.27 2.34
C VAL A 96 -28.61 0.65 1.57
N ALA A 97 -28.82 0.07 0.38
CA ALA A 97 -30.03 0.32 -0.42
C ALA A 97 -31.30 -0.19 0.29
N GLY A 98 -31.23 -1.34 0.96
CA GLY A 98 -32.34 -1.90 1.73
C GLY A 98 -32.68 -1.06 2.95
N VAL A 99 -31.68 -0.62 3.71
CA VAL A 99 -31.84 0.29 4.86
C VAL A 99 -32.42 1.63 4.40
N PHE A 100 -31.91 2.18 3.30
CA PHE A 100 -32.42 3.42 2.72
C PHE A 100 -33.89 3.28 2.29
N SER A 101 -34.25 2.16 1.63
CA SER A 101 -35.63 1.88 1.20
C SER A 101 -36.57 1.68 2.38
N TYR A 102 -36.12 1.01 3.44
CA TYR A 102 -36.88 0.84 4.68
C TYR A 102 -37.12 2.17 5.40
N LEU A 103 -36.08 3.00 5.53
CA LEU A 103 -36.18 4.32 6.16
C LEU A 103 -37.04 5.27 5.32
N ALA A 104 -36.92 5.26 4.00
CA ALA A 104 -37.76 6.05 3.10
C ALA A 104 -39.24 5.61 3.16
N GLY A 105 -39.50 4.31 3.30
CA GLY A 105 -40.85 3.77 3.47
C GLY A 105 -41.52 4.14 4.80
N GLN A 106 -40.74 4.26 5.89
CA GLN A 106 -41.26 4.67 7.20
C GLN A 106 -41.35 6.20 7.39
N ALA A 107 -40.54 6.97 6.66
CA ALA A 107 -40.42 8.43 6.82
C ALA A 107 -41.17 9.26 5.76
N ALA A 108 -42.17 8.68 5.07
CA ALA A 108 -42.88 9.31 3.96
C ALA A 108 -43.38 10.77 4.21
N PRO A 109 -43.82 11.20 5.42
CA PRO A 109 -44.18 12.60 5.62
C PRO A 109 -43.02 13.55 5.99
N ASN A 110 -41.80 13.05 6.31
CA ASN A 110 -40.70 13.85 6.88
C ASN A 110 -39.34 13.73 6.13
N LEU A 111 -39.36 13.38 4.83
CA LEU A 111 -38.16 13.23 4.00
C LEU A 111 -37.25 14.48 3.97
N GLY A 112 -37.79 15.68 4.17
CA GLY A 112 -37.01 16.93 4.23
C GLY A 112 -36.05 17.00 5.42
N GLY A 113 -36.32 16.31 6.51
CA GLY A 113 -35.42 16.25 7.68
C GLY A 113 -34.23 15.32 7.49
N LEU A 114 -34.40 14.24 6.71
CA LEU A 114 -33.36 13.24 6.42
C LEU A 114 -32.29 13.77 5.44
N MET A 115 -32.64 14.74 4.59
CA MET A 115 -31.68 15.45 3.74
C MET A 115 -31.03 16.68 4.41
N SER A 116 -31.38 16.99 5.66
CA SER A 116 -30.77 18.11 6.35
C SER A 116 -29.30 17.84 6.68
N LEU A 117 -28.42 18.78 6.33
CA LEU A 117 -26.98 18.78 6.64
C LEU A 117 -26.62 18.36 8.09
N PRO A 118 -27.38 18.75 9.14
CA PRO A 118 -27.07 18.35 10.51
C PRO A 118 -27.19 16.85 10.78
N TRP A 119 -28.12 16.17 10.12
CA TRP A 119 -28.31 14.72 10.27
C TRP A 119 -27.16 13.95 9.63
N TRP A 120 -26.77 14.32 8.41
CA TRP A 120 -25.60 13.78 7.73
C TRP A 120 -24.32 14.01 8.54
N ASN A 121 -24.13 15.22 9.10
CA ASN A 121 -22.97 15.52 9.92
C ASN A 121 -22.89 14.60 11.16
N ARG A 122 -24.04 14.34 11.82
CA ARG A 122 -24.10 13.43 12.97
C ARG A 122 -23.79 11.97 12.59
N ILE A 123 -24.31 11.51 11.45
CA ILE A 123 -24.04 10.14 10.95
C ILE A 123 -22.59 9.98 10.55
N PHE A 124 -22.02 10.93 9.81
CA PHE A 124 -20.62 10.90 9.43
C PHE A 124 -19.73 10.94 10.67
N ALA A 125 -20.02 11.80 11.65
CA ALA A 125 -19.27 11.88 12.90
C ALA A 125 -19.30 10.56 13.69
N GLN A 126 -20.47 9.94 13.86
CA GLN A 126 -20.59 8.66 14.57
C GLN A 126 -19.93 7.50 13.81
N SER A 127 -20.06 7.47 12.50
CA SER A 127 -19.45 6.43 11.66
C SER A 127 -17.92 6.54 11.67
N PHE A 128 -17.39 7.77 11.52
CA PHE A 128 -15.96 8.03 11.59
C PHE A 128 -15.37 7.73 12.97
N SER A 129 -16.07 8.06 14.07
CA SER A 129 -15.57 7.75 15.41
C SER A 129 -15.45 6.25 15.63
N LEU A 130 -16.47 5.48 15.24
CA LEU A 130 -16.45 4.01 15.33
C LEU A 130 -15.33 3.40 14.46
N LEU A 131 -15.10 3.97 13.26
CA LEU A 131 -14.04 3.50 12.36
C LEU A 131 -12.65 3.84 12.91
N ALA A 132 -12.49 5.02 13.51
CA ALA A 132 -11.24 5.43 14.15
C ALA A 132 -10.92 4.57 15.38
N ASP A 133 -11.92 4.32 16.24
CA ASP A 133 -11.76 3.51 17.44
C ASP A 133 -11.45 2.05 17.11
N SER A 134 -12.13 1.48 16.11
CA SER A 134 -11.85 0.11 15.65
C SER A 134 -10.47 -0.01 14.99
N PHE A 135 -10.05 0.99 14.21
CA PHE A 135 -8.71 1.02 13.63
C PHE A 135 -7.62 1.09 14.71
N LEU A 136 -7.81 1.94 15.73
CA LEU A 136 -6.91 2.04 16.88
C LEU A 136 -6.87 0.73 17.68
N LEU A 137 -8.01 0.06 17.86
CA LEU A 137 -8.08 -1.25 18.52
C LEU A 137 -7.27 -2.30 17.75
N VAL A 138 -7.39 -2.35 16.42
CA VAL A 138 -6.61 -3.27 15.58
C VAL A 138 -5.11 -2.98 15.74
N LEU A 139 -4.71 -1.71 15.64
CA LEU A 139 -3.31 -1.31 15.83
C LEU A 139 -2.79 -1.73 17.21
N TYR A 140 -3.58 -1.53 18.26
CA TYR A 140 -3.24 -1.92 19.63
C TYR A 140 -3.08 -3.44 19.76
N LEU A 141 -3.99 -4.23 19.19
CA LEU A 141 -3.93 -5.69 19.18
C LEU A 141 -2.69 -6.20 18.42
N THR A 142 -2.38 -5.62 17.25
CA THR A 142 -1.15 -5.97 16.52
C THR A 142 0.11 -5.61 17.31
N ARG A 143 0.15 -4.44 17.95
CA ARG A 143 1.27 -4.03 18.79
C ARG A 143 1.42 -4.97 19.98
N PHE A 144 0.33 -5.31 20.65
CA PHE A 144 0.32 -6.25 21.76
C PHE A 144 0.82 -7.63 21.34
N ALA A 145 0.33 -8.17 20.22
CA ALA A 145 0.79 -9.44 19.68
C ALA A 145 2.29 -9.43 19.36
N LEU A 146 2.79 -8.34 18.76
CA LEU A 146 4.21 -8.17 18.47
C LEU A 146 5.05 -8.13 19.76
N SER A 147 4.61 -7.40 20.78
CA SER A 147 5.28 -7.34 22.08
C SER A 147 5.34 -8.71 22.76
N VAL A 148 4.24 -9.47 22.73
CA VAL A 148 4.20 -10.84 23.27
C VAL A 148 5.17 -11.75 22.52
N LEU A 149 5.23 -11.64 21.20
CA LEU A 149 6.12 -12.47 20.37
C LEU A 149 7.60 -12.14 20.62
N LEU A 150 7.93 -10.86 20.80
CA LEU A 150 9.27 -10.42 21.19
C LEU A 150 9.65 -10.92 22.58
N LEU A 151 8.74 -10.83 23.56
CA LEU A 151 8.96 -11.35 24.90
C LEU A 151 9.21 -12.87 24.90
N LEU A 152 8.46 -13.61 24.07
CA LEU A 152 8.66 -15.05 23.90
C LEU A 152 10.02 -15.35 23.27
N ALA A 153 10.44 -14.56 22.28
CA ALA A 153 11.74 -14.71 21.63
C ALA A 153 12.89 -14.42 22.62
N GLU A 154 12.80 -13.34 23.40
CA GLU A 154 13.78 -13.01 24.44
C GLU A 154 13.83 -14.08 25.53
N GLY A 155 12.67 -14.54 26.01
CA GLY A 155 12.60 -15.64 26.98
C GLY A 155 13.18 -16.95 26.44
N PHE A 156 12.99 -17.23 25.15
CA PHE A 156 13.57 -18.40 24.50
C PHE A 156 15.09 -18.31 24.38
N VAL A 157 15.64 -17.16 23.98
CA VAL A 157 17.10 -16.93 23.94
C VAL A 157 17.71 -17.02 25.33
N PHE A 158 17.08 -16.41 26.34
CA PHE A 158 17.52 -16.50 27.72
C PHE A 158 17.49 -17.94 28.25
N GLY A 159 16.44 -18.71 27.93
CA GLY A 159 16.34 -20.12 28.27
C GLY A 159 17.42 -20.98 27.62
N LEU A 160 17.73 -20.72 26.34
CA LEU A 160 18.82 -21.38 25.63
C LEU A 160 20.19 -21.03 26.20
N GLU A 161 20.42 -19.78 26.59
CA GLU A 161 21.67 -19.38 27.25
C GLU A 161 21.82 -20.03 28.63
N ALA A 162 20.75 -20.06 29.42
CA ALA A 162 20.75 -20.70 30.74
C ALA A 162 21.00 -22.21 30.63
N LEU A 163 20.34 -22.88 29.69
CA LEU A 163 20.59 -24.29 29.36
C LEU A 163 22.02 -24.50 28.84
N GLY A 164 22.51 -23.62 27.97
CA GLY A 164 23.88 -23.68 27.46
C GLY A 164 24.92 -23.58 28.57
N ARG A 165 24.74 -22.65 29.53
CA ARG A 165 25.62 -22.52 30.70
C ARG A 165 25.53 -23.73 31.63
N LEU A 166 24.34 -24.29 31.85
CA LEU A 166 24.13 -25.50 32.65
C LEU A 166 24.73 -26.76 31.99
N LEU A 167 24.64 -26.89 30.67
CA LEU A 167 25.23 -28.01 29.93
C LEU A 167 26.76 -27.90 29.82
N LEU A 168 27.33 -26.69 29.73
CA LEU A 168 28.80 -26.52 29.66
C LEU A 168 29.51 -26.78 30.99
N PHE A 169 28.86 -26.54 32.14
CA PHE A 169 29.48 -26.72 33.45
C PHE A 169 29.42 -28.16 34.00
N SER A 170 28.70 -29.08 33.34
CA SER A 170 28.66 -30.49 33.74
C SER A 170 29.36 -31.38 32.71
N PRO A 171 30.27 -32.29 33.12
CA PRO A 171 30.98 -33.18 32.19
C PRO A 171 30.03 -34.12 31.43
N GLN A 172 28.81 -34.34 31.93
CA GLN A 172 27.76 -35.12 31.28
C GLN A 172 26.94 -34.28 30.27
N GLY A 173 26.84 -32.96 30.48
CA GLY A 173 26.12 -32.03 29.61
C GLY A 173 26.84 -31.80 28.28
N LEU A 174 28.17 -31.71 28.28
CA LEU A 174 28.97 -31.62 27.05
C LEU A 174 28.74 -32.82 26.10
N GLY A 175 28.60 -34.03 26.66
CA GLY A 175 28.31 -35.24 25.89
C GLY A 175 26.92 -35.21 25.26
N LEU A 176 25.90 -34.77 26.00
CA LEU A 176 24.53 -34.64 25.48
C LEU A 176 24.43 -33.54 24.42
N PHE A 177 25.14 -32.42 24.60
CA PHE A 177 25.16 -31.32 23.63
C PHE A 177 25.78 -31.76 22.29
N LEU A 178 26.91 -32.47 22.34
CA LEU A 178 27.55 -33.04 21.14
C LEU A 178 26.66 -34.10 20.48
N ALA A 179 25.99 -34.96 21.26
CA ALA A 179 25.06 -35.94 20.72
C ALA A 179 23.88 -35.29 19.98
N VAL A 180 23.30 -34.23 20.54
CA VAL A 180 22.20 -33.48 19.90
C VAL A 180 22.69 -32.78 18.63
N LEU A 181 23.89 -32.18 18.62
CA LEU A 181 24.47 -31.57 17.43
C LEU A 181 24.74 -32.59 16.31
N VAL A 182 25.22 -33.79 16.66
CA VAL A 182 25.41 -34.88 15.69
C VAL A 182 24.08 -35.33 15.11
N VAL A 183 23.04 -35.50 15.95
CA VAL A 183 21.69 -35.86 15.48
C VAL A 183 21.12 -34.76 14.57
N PHE A 184 21.28 -33.49 14.94
CA PHE A 184 20.80 -32.37 14.14
C PHE A 184 21.56 -32.22 12.80
N GLY A 185 22.87 -32.44 12.80
CA GLY A 185 23.69 -32.46 11.60
C GLY A 185 23.34 -33.63 10.67
N LEU A 186 23.05 -34.81 11.23
CA LEU A 186 22.59 -35.97 10.47
C LEU A 186 21.20 -35.74 9.86
N THR A 187 20.25 -35.16 10.59
CA THR A 187 18.91 -34.87 10.06
C THR A 187 18.93 -33.75 9.03
N ALA A 188 19.70 -32.68 9.24
CA ALA A 188 19.87 -31.60 8.27
C ALA A 188 20.65 -32.05 7.02
N GLY A 189 21.66 -32.91 7.17
CA GLY A 189 22.38 -33.51 6.05
C GLY A 189 21.51 -34.48 5.25
N TRP A 190 20.65 -35.24 5.93
CA TRP A 190 19.70 -36.17 5.31
C TRP A 190 18.65 -35.44 4.47
N THR A 191 18.09 -34.33 4.98
CA THR A 191 17.14 -33.49 4.24
C THR A 191 17.80 -32.78 3.06
N PHE A 192 19.04 -32.31 3.21
CA PHE A 192 19.81 -31.74 2.11
C PHE A 192 20.13 -32.77 1.00
N TRP A 193 20.45 -34.02 1.37
CA TRP A 193 20.73 -35.09 0.41
C TRP A 193 19.49 -35.53 -0.37
N LEU A 194 18.32 -35.60 0.29
CA LEU A 194 17.03 -35.91 -0.35
C LEU A 194 16.55 -34.83 -1.32
N HIS A 195 16.90 -33.56 -1.09
CA HIS A 195 16.56 -32.45 -1.99
C HIS A 195 17.64 -32.12 -3.02
N ARG A 196 18.70 -32.93 -3.14
CA ARG A 196 19.70 -32.74 -4.19
C ARG A 196 19.11 -33.07 -5.57
N PRO A 197 19.01 -32.10 -6.50
CA PRO A 197 18.45 -32.35 -7.84
C PRO A 197 19.35 -33.34 -8.59
N ARG A 198 18.81 -34.51 -8.95
CA ARG A 198 19.50 -35.50 -9.80
C ARG A 198 19.44 -35.05 -11.26
N THR A 199 20.38 -34.21 -11.67
CA THR A 199 20.60 -33.88 -13.09
C THR A 199 21.60 -34.87 -13.73
N LEU A 200 21.01 -35.82 -14.48
CA LEU A 200 21.45 -36.52 -15.69
C LEU A 200 22.97 -36.68 -16.01
N LYS A 201 23.37 -37.93 -16.21
CA LYS A 201 24.18 -38.34 -17.37
C LYS A 201 23.69 -39.69 -17.91
N SER A 202 22.69 -39.65 -18.80
CA SER A 202 22.51 -40.71 -19.79
C SER A 202 23.56 -40.50 -20.89
N VAL A 203 24.70 -41.17 -20.78
CA VAL A 203 25.65 -41.27 -21.89
C VAL A 203 25.08 -42.29 -22.87
N ALA A 204 24.65 -41.80 -24.02
CA ALA A 204 24.29 -42.62 -25.18
C ALA A 204 25.54 -43.41 -25.62
N VAL A 205 25.47 -44.73 -25.53
CA VAL A 205 26.41 -45.65 -26.20
C VAL A 205 25.79 -45.97 -27.56
N GLY A 206 26.39 -45.46 -28.63
CA GLY A 206 26.02 -45.77 -30.00
C GLY A 206 27.04 -45.22 -31.00
N ARG A 207 27.60 -46.14 -31.81
CA ARG A 207 28.63 -46.01 -32.86
C ARG A 207 30.09 -46.00 -32.39
N GLN A 208 30.77 -47.13 -32.52
CA GLN A 208 31.39 -47.57 -33.78
C GLN A 208 31.47 -49.09 -33.80
#